data_AF-M6RFN1-F1
#
_entry.id   AF-M6RFN1-F1
#
_cell.length_a   1.000
_cell.length_b   1.000
_cell.length_c   1.000
_cell.angle_alpha   90.00
_cell.angle_beta   90.00
_cell.angle_gamma   90.00
#
_symmetry.space_group_name_H-M   'P 1'
#
loop_
_entity.id
_entity.type
_entity.pdbx_description
1 polymer ?
#
loop_
_entity_poly.entity_id
_entity_poly.type
_entity_poly.pdbx_seq_one_letter_code
_entity_poly.pdbx_strand_id
1 'polypeptide(L)'
;MKTNLASVMESTHSKNKQYCQNQIRITKIFLLLTIVACAFACLEMFKVFWEQLLDHRSFAAIGQIAFFIIIVLLTYGNFVYQFTRLGYFQRLLKHSSPDREELEKIYKEDCPSLAILIPSYKEELDIVRETLLSAALQDYPNRRIVLLIDDPPEPKSYAAFESLQNMRNLPNSLQKEFNEAAYPFLQAKKGYLERKNSNKSKPQKETKLLIQLYKNAFLWFQNRMNEYDDSTIRKELPEHTRTFMRNSFFKEWCNLHSKRISELEFLLTKGGADSYRIEKEFNRLVSLFNVNLSTFERKKYVNLSHLPNKA
;
A
#
# COMPACT_ATOMS: atom_id res chain seq x y z
N MET A 1 15.02 -3.25 -29.12
CA MET A 1 15.97 -3.70 -28.07
C MET A 1 15.14 -4.13 -26.86
N LYS A 2 14.71 -5.41 -26.82
CA LYS A 2 13.83 -5.94 -25.76
C LYS A 2 14.69 -6.23 -24.52
N THR A 3 14.76 -5.30 -23.59
CA THR A 3 15.25 -5.57 -22.23
C THR A 3 14.31 -6.60 -21.61
N ASN A 4 14.82 -7.80 -21.40
CA ASN A 4 14.09 -8.91 -20.80
C ASN A 4 13.72 -8.49 -19.38
N LEU A 5 12.43 -8.31 -19.05
CA LEU A 5 12.01 -7.84 -17.72
C LEU A 5 12.58 -8.72 -16.60
N ALA A 6 12.78 -10.00 -16.86
CA ALA A 6 13.43 -10.93 -15.95
C ALA A 6 14.88 -10.52 -15.62
N SER A 7 15.68 -10.10 -16.62
CA SER A 7 17.06 -9.65 -16.38
C SER A 7 17.11 -8.29 -15.70
N VAL A 8 16.12 -7.42 -15.93
CA VAL A 8 15.99 -6.14 -15.21
C VAL A 8 15.60 -6.37 -13.75
N MET A 9 14.65 -7.27 -13.47
CA MET A 9 14.25 -7.64 -12.11
C MET A 9 15.38 -8.35 -11.34
N GLU A 10 16.09 -9.28 -11.98
CA GLU A 10 17.29 -9.93 -11.40
C GLU A 10 18.41 -8.92 -11.13
N SER A 11 18.66 -7.99 -12.06
CA SER A 11 19.68 -6.95 -11.86
C SER A 11 19.31 -5.98 -10.73
N THR A 12 18.02 -5.66 -10.57
CA THR A 12 17.54 -4.75 -9.53
C THR A 12 17.54 -5.43 -8.16
N HIS A 13 17.13 -6.69 -8.10
CA HIS A 13 17.16 -7.49 -6.87
C HIS A 13 18.60 -7.75 -6.40
N SER A 14 19.51 -8.05 -7.33
CA SER A 14 20.95 -8.19 -7.04
C SER A 14 21.56 -6.89 -6.53
N LYS A 15 21.27 -5.74 -7.18
CA LYS A 15 21.70 -4.41 -6.72
C LYS A 15 21.15 -4.07 -5.34
N ASN A 16 19.88 -4.38 -5.06
CA ASN A 16 19.26 -4.15 -3.75
C ASN A 16 19.88 -5.02 -2.65
N LYS A 17 20.21 -6.28 -2.95
CA LYS A 17 20.88 -7.18 -2.01
C LYS A 17 22.29 -6.69 -1.68
N GLN A 18 23.06 -6.31 -2.71
CA GLN A 18 24.40 -5.76 -2.54
C GLN A 18 24.37 -4.44 -1.75
N TYR A 19 23.40 -3.56 -2.05
CA TYR A 19 23.18 -2.34 -1.29
C TYR A 19 22.91 -2.64 0.19
N CYS A 20 21.97 -3.53 0.51
CA CYS A 20 21.65 -3.89 1.89
C CYS A 20 22.87 -4.48 2.63
N GLN A 21 23.64 -5.35 1.98
CA GLN A 21 24.88 -5.90 2.56
C GLN A 21 25.91 -4.81 2.86
N ASN A 22 26.09 -3.86 1.95
CA ASN A 22 26.98 -2.72 2.16
C ASN A 22 26.49 -1.84 3.31
N GLN A 23 25.19 -1.53 3.38
CA GLN A 23 24.62 -0.76 4.48
C GLN A 23 24.82 -1.45 5.84
N ILE A 24 24.69 -2.78 5.91
CA ILE A 24 24.99 -3.54 7.13
C ILE A 24 26.45 -3.39 7.52
N ARG A 25 27.39 -3.56 6.58
CA ARG A 25 28.84 -3.38 6.85
C ARG A 25 29.15 -1.99 7.36
N ILE A 26 28.64 -0.95 6.68
CA ILE A 26 28.79 0.45 7.08
C ILE A 26 28.23 0.67 8.49
N THR A 27 27.05 0.13 8.79
CA THR A 27 26.43 0.26 10.12
C THR A 27 27.29 -0.40 11.20
N LYS A 28 27.86 -1.59 10.93
CA LYS A 28 28.77 -2.27 11.87
C LYS A 28 30.04 -1.47 12.13
N ILE A 29 30.61 -0.84 11.09
CA ILE A 29 31.80 0.02 11.22
C ILE A 29 31.47 1.24 12.10
N PHE A 30 30.37 1.95 11.82
CA PHE A 30 29.96 3.09 12.65
C PHE A 30 29.59 2.68 14.07
N LEU A 31 29.00 1.50 14.28
CA LEU A 31 28.73 0.96 15.60
C LEU A 31 30.03 0.71 16.37
N LEU A 32 31.03 0.09 15.73
CA LEU A 32 32.34 -0.12 16.35
C LEU A 32 33.02 1.22 16.68
N LEU A 33 33.00 2.18 15.77
CA LEU A 33 33.54 3.52 16.00
C LEU A 33 32.84 4.22 17.16
N THR A 34 31.50 4.10 17.23
CA THR A 34 30.70 4.66 18.33
C THR A 34 31.09 4.01 19.66
N ILE A 35 31.21 2.67 19.73
CA ILE A 35 31.62 1.94 20.94
C ILE A 35 33.00 2.42 21.42
N VAL A 36 33.95 2.53 20.50
CA VAL A 36 35.31 3.00 20.81
C VAL A 36 35.29 4.45 21.33
N ALA A 37 34.60 5.35 20.63
CA ALA A 37 34.47 6.74 21.06
C ALA A 37 33.81 6.87 22.44
N CYS A 38 32.76 6.10 22.70
CA CYS A 38 32.10 6.06 24.00
C CYS A 38 33.01 5.52 25.10
N ALA A 39 33.82 4.49 24.82
CA ALA A 39 34.78 3.97 25.78
C ALA A 39 35.81 5.04 26.17
N PHE A 40 36.38 5.75 25.20
CA PHE A 40 37.30 6.86 25.46
C PHE A 40 36.65 8.00 26.25
N ALA A 41 35.45 8.43 25.84
CA ALA A 41 34.70 9.47 26.55
C ALA A 41 34.41 9.05 28.00
N CYS A 42 33.98 7.81 28.24
CA CYS A 42 33.75 7.31 29.59
C CYS A 42 35.03 7.32 30.44
N LEU A 43 36.17 6.90 29.88
CA LEU A 43 37.46 6.92 30.60
C LEU A 43 37.88 8.34 30.98
N GLU A 44 37.79 9.29 30.04
CA GLU A 44 38.14 10.69 30.27
C GLU A 44 37.20 11.33 31.29
N MET A 45 35.89 11.12 31.15
CA MET A 45 34.89 11.64 32.08
C MET A 45 35.04 11.06 33.48
N PHE A 46 35.39 9.77 33.59
CA PHE A 46 35.66 9.13 34.87
C PHE A 46 36.91 9.71 35.54
N LYS A 47 37.98 9.96 34.76
CA LYS A 47 39.19 10.61 35.27
C LYS A 47 38.89 12.00 35.83
N VAL A 48 38.16 12.83 35.08
CA VAL A 48 37.76 14.18 35.52
C VAL A 48 36.90 14.11 36.79
N PHE A 49 35.95 13.18 36.84
CA PHE A 49 35.13 12.97 38.03
C PHE A 49 35.98 12.59 39.26
N TRP A 50 36.94 11.68 39.09
CA TRP A 50 37.82 11.24 40.16
C TRP A 50 38.71 12.37 40.70
N GLU A 51 39.28 13.19 39.81
CA GLU A 51 40.07 14.38 40.19
C GLU A 51 39.21 15.39 40.99
N GLN A 52 37.98 15.65 40.54
CA GLN A 52 37.06 16.55 41.25
C GLN A 52 36.66 16.04 42.64
N LEU A 53 36.57 14.72 42.81
CA LEU A 53 36.27 14.09 44.09
C LEU A 53 37.44 14.19 45.07
N LEU A 54 38.66 13.92 44.60
CA LEU A 54 39.90 14.06 45.37
C LEU A 54 40.13 15.51 45.82
N ASP A 55 39.85 16.48 44.96
CA ASP A 55 39.96 17.92 45.25
C ASP A 55 38.81 18.46 46.13
N HIS A 56 37.90 17.60 46.61
CA HIS A 56 36.72 17.94 47.43
C HIS A 56 35.76 18.96 46.79
N ARG A 57 35.73 19.04 45.45
CA ARG A 57 34.87 19.95 44.68
C ARG A 57 33.48 19.34 44.43
N SER A 58 32.71 19.18 45.50
CA SER A 58 31.43 18.46 45.50
C SER A 58 30.41 18.95 44.45
N PHE A 59 30.29 20.27 44.24
CA PHE A 59 29.36 20.83 43.25
C PHE A 59 29.75 20.51 41.80
N ALA A 60 31.06 20.58 41.49
CA ALA A 60 31.57 20.23 40.16
C ALA A 60 31.37 18.73 39.87
N ALA A 61 31.59 17.87 40.87
CA ALA A 61 31.37 16.42 40.75
C ALA A 61 29.90 16.08 40.44
N ILE A 62 28.94 16.78 41.07
CA ILE A 62 27.50 16.63 40.76
C ILE A 62 27.21 17.06 39.31
N GLY A 63 27.77 18.20 38.88
CA GLY A 63 27.67 18.65 37.50
C GLY A 63 28.22 17.63 36.49
N GLN A 64 29.34 16.99 36.82
CA GLN A 64 29.96 15.95 36.01
C GLN A 64 29.09 14.69 35.92
N ILE A 65 28.43 14.29 37.01
CA ILE A 65 27.44 13.19 36.99
C ILE A 65 26.26 13.52 36.07
N ALA A 66 25.69 14.73 36.19
CA ALA A 66 24.59 15.17 35.35
C ALA A 66 25.00 15.18 33.86
N PHE A 67 26.20 15.68 33.55
CA PHE A 67 26.75 15.66 32.20
C PHE A 67 26.95 14.23 31.68
N PHE A 68 27.46 13.31 32.52
CA PHE A 68 27.59 11.88 32.16
C PHE A 68 26.25 11.25 31.81
N ILE A 69 25.21 11.50 32.60
CA ILE A 69 23.86 11.00 32.35
C ILE A 69 23.35 11.50 30.98
N ILE A 70 23.52 12.79 30.67
CA ILE A 70 23.11 13.35 29.38
C ILE A 70 23.81 12.66 28.22
N ILE A 71 25.14 12.48 28.30
CA ILE A 71 25.93 11.81 27.25
C ILE A 71 25.50 10.36 27.08
N VAL A 72 25.25 9.64 28.17
CA VAL A 72 24.75 8.25 28.14
C VAL A 72 23.39 8.19 27.46
N LEU A 73 22.45 9.07 27.80
CA LEU A 73 21.12 9.11 27.18
C LEU A 73 21.17 9.43 25.68
N LEU A 74 21.99 10.41 25.27
CA LEU A 74 22.17 10.74 23.84
C LEU A 74 22.80 9.58 23.07
N THR A 75 23.80 8.95 23.66
CA THR A 75 24.51 7.82 23.08
C THR A 75 23.62 6.58 22.98
N TYR A 76 22.79 6.34 23.99
CA TYR A 76 21.79 5.28 23.99
C TYR A 76 20.84 5.41 22.80
N GLY A 77 20.34 6.61 22.51
CA GLY A 77 19.51 6.87 21.33
C GLY A 77 20.22 6.51 20.01
N ASN A 78 21.50 6.83 19.89
CA ASN A 78 22.32 6.45 18.72
C ASN A 78 22.47 4.92 18.60
N PHE A 79 22.72 4.21 19.70
CA PHE A 79 22.76 2.74 19.69
C PHE A 79 21.43 2.15 19.25
N VAL A 80 20.31 2.61 19.81
CA VAL A 80 18.96 2.17 19.41
C VAL A 80 18.75 2.37 17.91
N TYR A 81 19.12 3.53 17.37
CA TYR A 81 19.04 3.79 15.93
C TYR A 81 19.91 2.82 15.12
N GLN A 82 21.15 2.61 15.50
CA GLN A 82 22.07 1.75 14.74
C GLN A 82 21.65 0.27 14.79
N PHE A 83 21.18 -0.22 15.94
CA PHE A 83 20.66 -1.59 16.06
C PHE A 83 19.36 -1.79 15.28
N THR A 84 18.42 -0.84 15.35
CA THR A 84 17.17 -0.91 14.58
C THR A 84 17.44 -0.85 13.07
N ARG A 85 18.41 -0.02 12.64
CA ARG A 85 18.89 0.04 11.26
C ARG A 85 19.53 -1.28 10.81
N LEU A 86 20.36 -1.93 11.64
CA LEU A 86 20.89 -3.27 11.35
C LEU A 86 19.76 -4.29 11.17
N GLY A 87 18.80 -4.32 12.11
CA GLY A 87 17.65 -5.21 12.05
C GLY A 87 16.79 -4.97 10.80
N TYR A 88 16.59 -3.70 10.41
CA TYR A 88 15.88 -3.32 9.19
C TYR A 88 16.53 -3.91 7.94
N PHE A 89 17.83 -3.69 7.72
CA PHE A 89 18.52 -4.24 6.55
C PHE A 89 18.63 -5.76 6.57
N GLN A 90 18.75 -6.38 7.75
CA GLN A 90 18.70 -7.83 7.87
C GLN A 90 17.32 -8.39 7.47
N ARG A 91 16.23 -7.73 7.87
CA ARG A 91 14.87 -8.10 7.45
C ARG A 91 14.70 -7.95 5.94
N LEU A 92 15.18 -6.86 5.35
CA LEU A 92 15.14 -6.67 3.90
C LEU A 92 15.91 -7.76 3.14
N LEU A 93 17.07 -8.20 3.66
CA LEU A 93 17.83 -9.30 3.05
C LEU A 93 17.12 -10.66 3.14
N LYS A 94 16.34 -10.88 4.20
CA LYS A 94 15.55 -12.10 4.39
C LYS A 94 14.22 -12.05 3.64
N HIS A 95 13.72 -10.85 3.34
CA HIS A 95 12.47 -10.67 2.63
C HIS A 95 12.65 -11.04 1.15
N SER A 96 12.02 -12.13 0.74
CA SER A 96 11.74 -12.43 -0.66
C SER A 96 10.30 -12.05 -0.95
N SER A 97 10.07 -11.22 -1.96
CA SER A 97 8.71 -11.00 -2.45
C SER A 97 8.18 -12.33 -3.02
N PRO A 98 6.97 -12.77 -2.62
CA PRO A 98 6.35 -13.96 -3.18
C PRO A 98 6.24 -13.84 -4.70
N ASP A 99 6.34 -14.97 -5.40
CA ASP A 99 6.15 -14.96 -6.85
C ASP A 99 4.70 -14.60 -7.22
N ARG A 100 4.51 -14.02 -8.40
CA ARG A 100 3.18 -13.64 -8.89
C ARG A 100 2.23 -14.84 -8.94
N GLU A 101 2.70 -16.03 -9.28
CA GLU A 101 1.85 -17.22 -9.30
C GLU A 101 1.37 -17.63 -7.92
N GLU A 102 2.19 -17.41 -6.89
CA GLU A 102 1.84 -17.65 -5.49
C GLU A 102 0.78 -16.67 -5.02
N LEU A 103 0.95 -15.37 -5.29
CA LEU A 103 -0.04 -14.34 -4.94
C LEU A 103 -1.37 -14.57 -5.67
N GLU A 104 -1.34 -14.97 -6.95
CA GLU A 104 -2.54 -15.22 -7.73
C GLU A 104 -3.28 -16.52 -7.34
N LYS A 105 -2.79 -17.32 -6.37
CA LYS A 105 -3.54 -18.46 -5.81
C LYS A 105 -4.85 -18.04 -5.15
N ILE A 106 -4.89 -16.82 -4.61
CA ILE A 106 -6.06 -16.28 -3.93
C ILE A 106 -7.32 -16.19 -4.80
N TYR A 107 -7.15 -16.20 -6.13
CA TYR A 107 -8.25 -16.20 -7.09
C TYR A 107 -8.84 -17.59 -7.35
N LYS A 108 -8.30 -18.64 -6.72
CA LYS A 108 -8.70 -20.04 -6.89
C LYS A 108 -9.37 -20.60 -5.65
N GLU A 109 -8.93 -20.16 -4.49
CA GLU A 109 -9.35 -20.65 -3.18
C GLU A 109 -10.45 -19.76 -2.60
N ASP A 110 -11.13 -20.25 -1.56
CA ASP A 110 -12.01 -19.42 -0.75
C ASP A 110 -11.16 -18.37 0.00
N CYS A 111 -11.10 -17.19 -0.61
CA CYS A 111 -10.33 -16.06 -0.10
C CYS A 111 -10.92 -15.55 1.22
N PRO A 112 -10.11 -15.40 2.28
CA PRO A 112 -10.52 -14.69 3.48
C PRO A 112 -11.04 -13.28 3.16
N SER A 113 -12.04 -12.82 3.89
CA SER A 113 -12.53 -11.43 3.75
C SER A 113 -11.47 -10.44 4.23
N LEU A 114 -11.24 -9.37 3.47
CA LEU A 114 -10.35 -8.27 3.87
C LEU A 114 -11.16 -7.02 4.20
N ALA A 115 -11.05 -6.55 5.43
CA ALA A 115 -11.60 -5.26 5.86
C ALA A 115 -10.52 -4.17 5.81
N ILE A 116 -10.79 -3.09 5.10
CA ILE A 116 -9.93 -1.90 5.02
C ILE A 116 -10.66 -0.75 5.69
N LEU A 117 -10.10 -0.23 6.77
CA LEU A 117 -10.66 0.87 7.55
C LEU A 117 -9.89 2.15 7.22
N ILE A 118 -10.60 3.17 6.71
CA ILE A 118 -9.99 4.45 6.32
C ILE A 118 -10.48 5.53 7.28
N PRO A 119 -9.66 5.97 8.25
CA PRO A 119 -10.01 7.09 9.12
C PRO A 119 -10.00 8.41 8.37
N SER A 120 -10.95 9.27 8.70
CA SER A 120 -11.04 10.64 8.17
C SER A 120 -11.57 11.58 9.26
N TYR A 121 -10.90 12.72 9.43
CA TYR A 121 -11.36 13.82 10.28
C TYR A 121 -11.13 15.14 9.55
N LYS A 122 -12.22 15.76 9.06
CA LYS A 122 -12.20 17.01 8.31
C LYS A 122 -11.18 17.02 7.15
N GLU A 123 -11.04 15.87 6.49
CA GLU A 123 -10.19 15.74 5.30
C GLU A 123 -10.93 16.25 4.07
N GLU A 124 -10.19 16.68 3.07
CA GLU A 124 -10.76 17.12 1.80
C GLU A 124 -11.41 15.96 1.04
N LEU A 125 -12.60 16.20 0.48
CA LEU A 125 -13.43 15.16 -0.16
C LEU A 125 -12.66 14.42 -1.27
N ASP A 126 -11.91 15.15 -2.09
CA ASP A 126 -11.16 14.57 -3.20
C ASP A 126 -10.00 13.68 -2.71
N ILE A 127 -9.32 14.04 -1.62
CA ILE A 127 -8.26 13.21 -1.02
C ILE A 127 -8.82 11.90 -0.49
N VAL A 128 -9.98 11.97 0.18
CA VAL A 128 -10.67 10.79 0.70
C VAL A 128 -11.16 9.92 -0.44
N ARG A 129 -11.66 10.51 -1.53
CA ARG A 129 -12.05 9.79 -2.74
C ARG A 129 -10.87 9.00 -3.32
N GLU A 130 -9.70 9.62 -3.48
CA GLU A 130 -8.54 8.93 -4.05
C GLU A 130 -7.99 7.84 -3.12
N THR A 131 -8.11 8.03 -1.80
CA THR A 131 -7.78 7.01 -0.80
C THR A 131 -8.74 5.81 -0.90
N LEU A 132 -10.05 6.05 -1.00
CA LEU A 132 -11.06 5.00 -1.19
C LEU A 132 -10.87 4.26 -2.51
N LEU A 133 -10.59 4.97 -3.61
CA LEU A 133 -10.31 4.35 -4.91
C LEU A 133 -9.08 3.46 -4.87
N SER A 134 -7.99 3.94 -4.27
CA SER A 134 -6.75 3.18 -4.12
C SER A 134 -6.98 1.89 -3.33
N ALA A 135 -7.79 1.94 -2.28
CA ALA A 135 -8.19 0.76 -1.50
C ALA A 135 -9.14 -0.17 -2.29
N ALA A 136 -10.10 0.40 -3.03
CA ALA A 136 -11.10 -0.34 -3.80
C ALA A 136 -10.50 -1.15 -4.93
N LEU A 137 -9.44 -0.64 -5.54
CA LEU A 137 -8.76 -1.26 -6.67
C LEU A 137 -7.55 -2.11 -6.26
N GLN A 138 -7.41 -2.50 -4.98
CA GLN A 138 -6.39 -3.48 -4.58
C GLN A 138 -6.65 -4.85 -5.22
N ASP A 139 -5.58 -5.51 -5.70
CA ASP A 139 -5.60 -6.82 -6.39
C ASP A 139 -5.81 -7.98 -5.39
N TYR A 140 -6.92 -7.99 -4.65
CA TYR A 140 -7.23 -8.97 -3.59
C TYR A 140 -8.75 -9.22 -3.47
N PRO A 141 -9.34 -10.42 -3.62
CA PRO A 141 -10.80 -10.64 -3.58
C PRO A 141 -11.53 -10.25 -2.28
N ASN A 142 -12.87 -10.19 -2.30
CA ASN A 142 -13.71 -10.10 -1.09
C ASN A 142 -13.34 -8.92 -0.15
N ARG A 143 -13.22 -7.72 -0.72
CA ARG A 143 -12.85 -6.50 0.00
C ARG A 143 -14.06 -5.77 0.55
N ARG A 144 -13.99 -5.37 1.81
CA ARG A 144 -14.91 -4.43 2.45
C ARG A 144 -14.14 -3.18 2.89
N ILE A 145 -14.54 -2.04 2.36
CA ILE A 145 -13.93 -0.76 2.65
C ILE A 145 -14.91 0.06 3.50
N VAL A 146 -14.43 0.53 4.63
CA VAL A 146 -15.22 1.32 5.57
C VAL A 146 -14.54 2.66 5.76
N LEU A 147 -15.21 3.73 5.34
CA LEU A 147 -14.83 5.09 5.66
C LEU A 147 -15.26 5.40 7.11
N LEU A 148 -14.28 5.57 8.00
CA LEU A 148 -14.51 5.95 9.38
C LEU A 148 -14.55 7.48 9.48
N ILE A 149 -15.74 8.04 9.57
CA ILE A 149 -15.95 9.48 9.66
C ILE A 149 -15.89 9.87 11.14
N ASP A 150 -14.86 10.62 11.53
CA ASP A 150 -14.69 11.14 12.89
C ASP A 150 -15.18 12.59 13.04
N ASP A 151 -15.82 13.15 12.02
CA ASP A 151 -16.39 14.50 12.08
C ASP A 151 -17.50 14.59 13.15
N PRO A 152 -17.71 15.78 13.75
CA PRO A 152 -18.84 15.98 14.65
C PRO A 152 -20.16 15.62 13.95
N PRO A 153 -21.01 14.75 14.54
CA PRO A 153 -22.23 14.28 13.87
C PRO A 153 -23.25 15.40 13.69
N GLU A 154 -23.19 16.41 14.55
CA GLU A 154 -23.97 17.65 14.55
C GLU A 154 -23.07 18.83 14.17
N PRO A 155 -23.03 19.21 12.88
CA PRO A 155 -22.21 20.31 12.40
C PRO A 155 -22.76 21.66 12.86
N LYS A 156 -21.87 22.59 13.22
CA LYS A 156 -22.22 23.93 13.74
C LYS A 156 -22.31 25.02 12.66
N SER A 157 -21.97 24.69 11.41
CA SER A 157 -22.02 25.63 10.28
C SER A 157 -22.54 24.93 9.03
N TYR A 158 -23.10 25.70 8.10
CA TYR A 158 -23.59 25.17 6.83
C TYR A 158 -22.48 24.49 6.02
N ALA A 159 -21.29 25.09 5.96
CA ALA A 159 -20.13 24.49 5.27
C ALA A 159 -19.72 23.14 5.87
N ALA A 160 -19.74 23.00 7.21
CA ALA A 160 -19.45 21.73 7.86
C ALA A 160 -20.55 20.69 7.62
N PHE A 161 -21.81 21.13 7.53
CA PHE A 161 -22.94 20.27 7.17
C PHE A 161 -22.81 19.71 5.75
N GLU A 162 -22.50 20.58 4.79
CA GLU A 162 -22.31 20.21 3.39
C GLU A 162 -21.14 19.22 3.23
N SER A 163 -19.98 19.54 3.81
CA SER A 163 -18.80 18.66 3.80
C SER A 163 -19.11 17.29 4.39
N LEU A 164 -19.75 17.23 5.56
CA LEU A 164 -20.13 15.97 6.21
C LEU A 164 -21.12 15.17 5.37
N GLN A 165 -22.08 15.83 4.72
CA GLN A 165 -23.04 15.15 3.85
C GLN A 165 -22.37 14.57 2.61
N ASN A 166 -21.44 15.30 2.00
CA ASN A 166 -20.64 14.80 0.87
C ASN A 166 -19.79 13.59 1.28
N MET A 167 -19.14 13.66 2.44
CA MET A 167 -18.36 12.55 3.01
C MET A 167 -19.22 11.30 3.29
N ARG A 168 -20.43 11.47 3.83
CA ARG A 168 -21.39 10.36 4.04
C ARG A 168 -21.84 9.72 2.72
N ASN A 169 -22.04 10.54 1.69
CA ASN A 169 -22.53 10.09 0.37
C ASN A 169 -21.43 9.43 -0.48
N LEU A 170 -20.15 9.75 -0.23
CA LEU A 170 -19.03 9.36 -1.08
C LEU A 170 -18.92 7.84 -1.28
N PRO A 171 -18.96 6.98 -0.23
CA PRO A 171 -18.92 5.52 -0.43
C PRO A 171 -20.07 4.97 -1.28
N ASN A 172 -21.29 5.52 -1.15
CA ASN A 172 -22.43 5.08 -1.97
C ASN A 172 -22.27 5.48 -3.44
N SER A 173 -21.75 6.69 -3.70
CA SER A 173 -21.43 7.15 -5.05
C SER A 173 -20.40 6.24 -5.72
N LEU A 174 -19.30 5.93 -5.02
CA LEU A 174 -18.29 5.00 -5.50
C LEU A 174 -18.83 3.57 -5.64
N GLN A 175 -19.69 3.11 -4.73
CA GLN A 175 -20.30 1.78 -4.84
C GLN A 175 -21.09 1.65 -6.16
N LYS A 176 -21.84 2.68 -6.54
CA LYS A 176 -22.57 2.70 -7.81
C LYS A 176 -21.61 2.61 -9.01
N GLU A 177 -20.56 3.43 -9.00
CA GLU A 177 -19.51 3.44 -10.03
C GLU A 177 -18.87 2.05 -10.21
N PHE A 178 -18.53 1.38 -9.10
CA PHE A 178 -17.92 0.06 -9.12
C PHE A 178 -18.90 -1.04 -9.54
N ASN A 179 -20.16 -0.95 -9.15
CA ASN A 179 -21.20 -1.89 -9.59
C ASN A 179 -21.39 -1.82 -11.11
N GLU A 180 -21.43 -0.61 -11.68
CA GLU A 180 -21.50 -0.39 -13.12
C GLU A 180 -20.28 -0.95 -13.83
N ALA A 181 -19.08 -0.70 -13.32
CA ALA A 181 -17.84 -1.25 -13.86
C ALA A 181 -17.77 -2.79 -13.77
N ALA A 182 -18.26 -3.38 -12.68
CA ALA A 182 -18.23 -4.83 -12.44
C ALA A 182 -19.22 -5.61 -13.31
N TYR A 183 -20.34 -4.99 -13.69
CA TYR A 183 -21.45 -5.64 -14.39
C TYR A 183 -21.01 -6.48 -15.61
N PRO A 184 -20.27 -5.96 -16.62
CA PRO A 184 -19.86 -6.76 -17.78
C PRO A 184 -19.01 -7.99 -17.41
N PHE A 185 -18.15 -7.88 -16.40
CA PHE A 185 -17.30 -8.98 -15.95
C PHE A 185 -18.10 -10.06 -15.23
N LEU A 186 -19.05 -9.65 -14.37
CA LEU A 186 -19.97 -10.55 -13.68
C LEU A 186 -20.81 -11.35 -14.67
N GLN A 187 -21.39 -10.68 -15.68
CA GLN A 187 -22.18 -11.35 -16.72
C GLN A 187 -21.32 -12.34 -17.53
N ALA A 188 -20.09 -11.94 -17.89
CA ALA A 188 -19.20 -12.82 -18.64
C ALA A 188 -18.80 -14.06 -17.84
N LYS A 189 -18.49 -13.92 -16.54
CA LYS A 189 -18.21 -15.05 -15.65
C LYS A 189 -19.43 -15.95 -15.50
N LYS A 190 -20.63 -15.40 -15.30
CA LYS A 190 -21.87 -16.18 -15.23
C LYS A 190 -22.08 -17.00 -16.51
N GLY A 191 -21.97 -16.38 -17.68
CA GLY A 191 -22.09 -17.08 -18.96
C GLY A 191 -21.01 -18.15 -19.17
N TYR A 192 -19.78 -17.92 -18.70
CA TYR A 192 -18.73 -18.95 -18.70
C TYR A 192 -19.12 -20.16 -17.83
N LEU A 193 -19.62 -19.93 -16.62
CA LEU A 193 -20.05 -21.01 -15.72
C LEU A 193 -21.19 -21.84 -16.33
N GLU A 194 -22.16 -21.19 -16.98
CA GLU A 194 -23.24 -21.89 -17.70
C GLU A 194 -22.69 -22.78 -18.82
N ARG A 195 -21.76 -22.27 -19.64
CA ARG A 195 -21.11 -23.05 -20.71
C ARG A 195 -20.22 -24.16 -20.18
N LYS A 196 -19.53 -23.93 -19.05
CA LYS A 196 -18.71 -24.94 -18.36
C LYS A 196 -19.58 -26.09 -17.89
N ASN A 197 -20.67 -25.80 -17.18
CA ASN A 197 -21.60 -26.80 -16.65
C ASN A 197 -22.31 -27.60 -17.75
N SER A 198 -22.57 -27.00 -18.91
CA SER A 198 -23.15 -27.70 -20.04
C SER A 198 -22.12 -28.40 -20.96
N ASN A 199 -20.83 -28.45 -20.58
CA ASN A 199 -19.74 -28.97 -21.41
C ASN A 199 -19.63 -28.32 -22.82
N LYS A 200 -20.05 -27.05 -22.94
CA LYS A 200 -20.01 -26.27 -24.20
C LYS A 200 -18.89 -25.22 -24.20
N SER A 201 -18.14 -25.11 -23.10
CA SER A 201 -16.98 -24.22 -22.99
C SER A 201 -15.87 -24.69 -23.94
N LYS A 202 -15.39 -23.78 -24.79
CA LYS A 202 -14.29 -24.04 -25.73
C LYS A 202 -13.09 -23.16 -25.37
N PRO A 203 -11.91 -23.71 -25.04
CA PRO A 203 -10.74 -22.96 -24.60
C PRO A 203 -10.41 -21.71 -25.43
N GLN A 204 -10.40 -21.85 -26.76
CA GLN A 204 -10.14 -20.74 -27.69
C GLN A 204 -11.18 -19.62 -27.58
N LYS A 205 -12.47 -19.95 -27.46
CA LYS A 205 -13.55 -18.97 -27.37
C LYS A 205 -13.50 -18.22 -26.04
N GLU A 206 -13.29 -18.93 -24.94
CA GLU A 206 -13.20 -18.31 -23.61
C GLU A 206 -11.94 -17.45 -23.48
N THR A 207 -10.81 -17.91 -24.03
CA THR A 207 -9.56 -17.11 -24.05
C THR A 207 -9.75 -15.82 -24.84
N LYS A 208 -10.41 -15.88 -26.01
CA LYS A 208 -10.73 -14.69 -26.81
C LYS A 208 -11.66 -13.73 -26.06
N LEU A 209 -12.63 -14.25 -25.33
CA LEU A 209 -13.52 -13.44 -24.48
C LEU A 209 -12.73 -12.76 -23.34
N LEU A 210 -11.85 -13.48 -22.65
CA LEU A 210 -11.00 -12.92 -21.59
C LEU A 210 -10.09 -11.81 -22.11
N ILE A 211 -9.50 -11.96 -23.31
CA ILE A 211 -8.72 -10.90 -23.95
C ILE A 211 -9.57 -9.64 -24.14
N GLN A 212 -10.81 -9.78 -24.63
CA GLN A 212 -11.70 -8.64 -24.79
C GLN A 212 -12.05 -7.98 -23.45
N LEU A 213 -12.31 -8.78 -22.41
CA LEU A 213 -12.61 -8.25 -21.09
C LEU A 213 -11.41 -7.50 -20.49
N TYR A 214 -10.20 -8.03 -20.63
CA TYR A 214 -9.01 -7.30 -20.20
C TYR A 214 -8.77 -6.01 -21.00
N LYS A 215 -9.14 -5.98 -22.29
CA LYS A 215 -9.14 -4.74 -23.08
C LYS A 215 -10.17 -3.74 -22.54
N ASN A 216 -11.36 -4.19 -22.16
CA ASN A 216 -12.37 -3.33 -21.54
C ASN A 216 -11.89 -2.78 -20.18
N ALA A 217 -11.27 -3.62 -19.35
CA ALA A 217 -10.66 -3.18 -18.09
C ALA A 217 -9.55 -2.15 -18.34
N PHE A 218 -8.63 -2.45 -19.27
CA PHE A 218 -7.58 -1.51 -19.68
C PHE A 218 -8.16 -0.14 -20.08
N LEU A 219 -9.21 -0.13 -20.90
CA LEU A 219 -9.87 1.12 -21.32
C LEU A 219 -10.49 1.86 -20.14
N TRP A 220 -11.07 1.16 -19.17
CA TRP A 220 -11.58 1.79 -17.95
C TRP A 220 -10.47 2.52 -17.18
N PHE A 221 -9.32 1.86 -16.95
CA PHE A 221 -8.17 2.49 -16.28
C PHE A 221 -7.56 3.62 -17.11
N GLN A 222 -7.51 3.48 -18.44
CA GLN A 222 -7.01 4.51 -19.34
C GLN A 222 -7.90 5.76 -19.31
N ASN A 223 -9.22 5.58 -19.34
CA ASN A 223 -10.16 6.71 -19.24
C ASN A 223 -10.01 7.42 -17.89
N ARG A 224 -9.89 6.68 -16.78
CA ARG A 224 -9.59 7.25 -15.46
C ARG A 224 -8.28 8.01 -15.43
N MET A 225 -7.23 7.48 -16.07
CA MET A 225 -5.94 8.16 -16.17
C MET A 225 -6.07 9.49 -16.92
N ASN A 226 -6.85 9.53 -18.01
CA ASN A 226 -7.05 10.75 -18.82
C ASN A 226 -7.83 11.85 -18.07
N GLU A 227 -8.74 11.48 -17.16
CA GLU A 227 -9.45 12.44 -16.30
C GLU A 227 -8.48 13.29 -15.45
N TYR A 228 -7.27 12.79 -15.16
CA TYR A 228 -6.26 13.53 -14.43
C TYR A 228 -5.49 14.57 -15.26
N ASP A 229 -5.58 14.50 -16.59
CA ASP A 229 -4.95 15.46 -17.50
C ASP A 229 -5.91 16.59 -17.90
N ASP A 230 -7.20 16.45 -17.57
CA ASP A 230 -8.21 17.46 -17.86
C ASP A 230 -8.07 18.69 -16.94
N SER A 231 -7.53 19.76 -17.50
CA SER A 231 -7.35 21.04 -16.81
C SER A 231 -8.65 21.76 -16.44
N THR A 232 -9.78 21.37 -17.03
CA THR A 232 -11.11 21.91 -16.67
C THR A 232 -11.70 21.19 -15.46
N ILE A 233 -11.31 19.92 -15.27
CA ILE A 233 -11.56 19.11 -14.07
C ILE A 233 -10.37 19.25 -13.12
N ARG A 234 -9.87 20.48 -12.90
CA ARG A 234 -8.95 20.76 -11.79
C ARG A 234 -9.71 20.57 -10.47
N LYS A 235 -9.91 19.30 -10.10
CA LYS A 235 -10.18 18.86 -8.73
C LYS A 235 -9.16 19.55 -7.84
N GLU A 236 -9.58 19.92 -6.63
CA GLU A 236 -8.75 20.56 -5.60
C GLU A 236 -7.63 19.61 -5.08
N LEU A 237 -7.32 18.56 -5.84
CA LEU A 237 -6.22 17.64 -5.62
C LEU A 237 -4.88 18.36 -5.79
N PRO A 238 -3.99 18.25 -4.79
CA PRO A 238 -2.60 18.66 -4.91
C PRO A 238 -1.91 17.96 -6.10
N GLU A 239 -1.01 18.69 -6.76
CA GLU A 239 -0.33 18.22 -7.98
C GLU A 239 0.46 16.91 -7.76
N HIS A 240 1.05 16.73 -6.57
CA HIS A 240 1.79 15.52 -6.23
C HIS A 240 0.87 14.30 -6.16
N THR A 241 -0.32 14.44 -5.54
CA THR A 241 -1.34 13.38 -5.46
C THR A 241 -1.84 13.02 -6.85
N ARG A 242 -2.17 14.04 -7.65
CA ARG A 242 -2.61 13.89 -9.04
C ARG A 242 -1.60 13.10 -9.88
N THR A 243 -0.35 13.52 -9.81
CA THR A 243 0.77 12.90 -10.53
C THR A 243 0.98 11.45 -10.10
N PHE A 244 0.92 11.18 -8.79
CA PHE A 244 1.03 9.84 -8.25
C PHE A 244 -0.10 8.93 -8.74
N MET A 245 -1.36 9.36 -8.60
CA MET A 245 -2.52 8.58 -9.03
C MET A 245 -2.41 8.26 -10.53
N ARG A 246 -2.11 9.25 -11.37
CA ARG A 246 -1.99 9.04 -12.82
C ARG A 246 -0.82 8.10 -13.17
N ASN A 247 0.40 8.47 -12.78
CA ASN A 247 1.62 7.86 -13.33
C ASN A 247 2.07 6.61 -12.59
N SER A 248 1.78 6.50 -11.30
CA SER A 248 2.23 5.40 -10.45
C SER A 248 1.12 4.40 -10.20
N PHE A 249 -0.14 4.83 -10.13
CA PHE A 249 -1.27 3.94 -9.84
C PHE A 249 -2.00 3.47 -11.11
N PHE A 250 -2.73 4.36 -11.80
CA PHE A 250 -3.54 3.97 -12.98
C PHE A 250 -2.69 3.46 -14.14
N LYS A 251 -1.55 4.11 -14.42
CA LYS A 251 -0.62 3.66 -15.47
C LYS A 251 -0.08 2.26 -15.21
N GLU A 252 0.18 1.89 -13.96
CA GLU A 252 0.68 0.54 -13.64
C GLU A 252 -0.40 -0.52 -13.85
N TRP A 253 -1.66 -0.23 -13.51
CA TRP A 253 -2.79 -1.08 -13.87
C TRP A 253 -2.94 -1.27 -15.39
N CYS A 254 -2.79 -0.21 -16.17
CA CYS A 254 -2.76 -0.30 -17.64
C CYS A 254 -1.63 -1.24 -18.12
N ASN A 255 -0.42 -1.13 -17.56
CA ASN A 255 0.70 -2.01 -17.88
C ASN A 255 0.40 -3.47 -17.54
N LEU A 256 -0.16 -3.73 -16.36
CA LEU A 256 -0.51 -5.07 -15.89
C LEU A 256 -1.55 -5.73 -16.79
N HIS A 257 -2.60 -4.98 -17.19
CA HIS A 257 -3.61 -5.48 -18.12
C HIS A 257 -3.04 -5.72 -19.52
N SER A 258 -2.22 -4.81 -20.04
CA SER A 258 -1.54 -4.98 -21.33
C SER A 258 -0.68 -6.26 -21.35
N LYS A 259 0.12 -6.48 -20.30
CA LYS A 259 0.91 -7.71 -20.14
C LYS A 259 0.02 -8.96 -20.11
N ARG A 260 -1.09 -8.93 -19.37
CA ARG A 260 -2.03 -10.06 -19.28
C ARG A 260 -2.75 -10.33 -20.61
N ILE A 261 -3.07 -9.29 -21.38
CA ILE A 261 -3.60 -9.42 -22.74
C ILE A 261 -2.59 -10.17 -23.62
N SER A 262 -1.32 -9.75 -23.65
CA SER A 262 -0.29 -10.42 -24.44
C SER A 262 -0.06 -11.88 -24.02
N GLU A 263 -0.09 -12.17 -22.70
CA GLU A 263 -0.02 -13.54 -22.18
C GLU A 263 -1.16 -14.42 -22.73
N LEU A 264 -2.40 -13.91 -22.74
CA LEU A 264 -3.57 -14.64 -23.24
C LEU A 264 -3.60 -14.75 -24.77
N GLU A 265 -3.16 -13.71 -25.49
CA GLU A 265 -3.01 -13.74 -26.95
C GLU A 265 -2.00 -14.82 -27.37
N PHE A 266 -0.89 -14.95 -26.66
CA PHE A 266 0.06 -16.05 -26.87
C PHE A 266 -0.58 -17.42 -26.66
N LEU A 267 -1.31 -17.62 -25.55
CA LEU A 267 -2.01 -18.88 -25.29
C LEU A 267 -3.06 -19.18 -26.38
N LEU A 268 -3.74 -18.16 -26.90
CA LEU A 268 -4.70 -18.33 -27.99
C LEU A 268 -4.03 -18.91 -29.25
N THR A 269 -2.80 -18.49 -29.59
CA THR A 269 -2.03 -19.08 -30.72
C THR A 269 -1.69 -20.56 -30.51
N LYS A 270 -1.69 -21.03 -29.25
CA LYS A 270 -1.43 -22.42 -28.86
C LYS A 270 -2.70 -23.25 -28.64
N GLY A 271 -3.86 -22.72 -29.03
CA GLY A 271 -5.15 -23.42 -28.90
C GLY A 271 -6.00 -22.95 -27.72
N GLY A 272 -5.61 -21.88 -27.02
CA GLY A 272 -6.32 -21.30 -25.88
C GLY A 272 -5.68 -21.67 -24.54
N ALA A 273 -6.06 -20.91 -23.50
CA ALA A 273 -5.72 -21.22 -22.12
C ALA A 273 -6.47 -22.47 -21.64
N ASP A 274 -5.86 -23.24 -20.73
CA ASP A 274 -6.55 -24.36 -20.08
C ASP A 274 -7.72 -23.87 -19.19
N SER A 275 -8.58 -24.81 -18.81
CA SER A 275 -9.76 -24.50 -17.98
C SER A 275 -9.41 -23.84 -16.65
N TYR A 276 -8.26 -24.18 -16.09
CA TYR A 276 -7.82 -23.68 -14.79
C TYR A 276 -7.42 -22.21 -14.88
N ARG A 277 -6.61 -21.86 -15.87
CA ARG A 277 -6.22 -20.49 -16.19
C ARG A 277 -7.44 -19.65 -16.52
N ILE A 278 -8.37 -20.16 -17.34
CA ILE A 278 -9.60 -19.44 -17.71
C ILE A 278 -10.40 -19.04 -16.46
N GLU A 279 -10.65 -20.00 -15.56
CA GLU A 279 -11.41 -19.75 -14.33
C GLU A 279 -10.72 -18.74 -13.41
N LYS A 280 -9.41 -18.87 -13.23
CA LYS A 280 -8.60 -17.90 -12.47
C LYS A 280 -8.73 -16.48 -13.03
N GLU A 281 -8.67 -16.31 -14.36
CA GLU A 281 -8.78 -14.98 -14.97
C GLU A 281 -10.17 -14.37 -14.83
N PHE A 282 -11.24 -15.16 -14.97
CA PHE A 282 -12.59 -14.67 -14.69
C PHE A 282 -12.75 -14.26 -13.23
N ASN A 283 -12.21 -15.05 -12.29
CA ASN A 283 -12.24 -14.72 -10.86
C ASN A 283 -11.50 -13.43 -10.56
N ARG A 284 -10.31 -13.24 -11.14
CA ARG A 284 -9.51 -12.02 -10.98
C ARG A 284 -10.23 -10.78 -11.53
N LEU A 285 -10.72 -10.84 -12.77
CA LEU A 285 -11.41 -9.70 -13.41
C LEU A 285 -12.67 -9.29 -12.65
N VAL A 286 -13.46 -10.26 -12.18
CA VAL A 286 -14.63 -9.96 -11.34
C VAL A 286 -14.20 -9.35 -10.01
N SER A 287 -13.16 -9.90 -9.38
CA SER A 287 -12.66 -9.41 -8.09
C SER A 287 -12.11 -7.98 -8.18
N LEU A 288 -11.64 -7.53 -9.35
CA LEU A 288 -11.07 -6.19 -9.52
C LEU A 288 -12.06 -5.08 -9.18
N PHE A 289 -13.31 -5.21 -9.63
CA PHE A 289 -14.36 -4.20 -9.41
C PHE A 289 -15.39 -4.61 -8.34
N ASN A 290 -15.42 -5.87 -7.93
CA ASN A 290 -16.34 -6.32 -6.89
C ASN A 290 -15.82 -5.96 -5.49
N VAL A 291 -16.33 -4.88 -4.93
CA VAL A 291 -15.97 -4.34 -3.60
C VAL A 291 -17.23 -3.85 -2.88
N ASN A 292 -17.22 -3.93 -1.55
CA ASN A 292 -18.26 -3.36 -0.70
C ASN A 292 -17.74 -2.09 -0.02
N LEU A 293 -18.36 -0.94 -0.28
CA LEU A 293 -18.05 0.32 0.37
C LEU A 293 -19.14 0.70 1.36
N SER A 294 -18.74 1.19 2.53
CA SER A 294 -19.65 1.65 3.58
C SER A 294 -19.03 2.78 4.40
N THR A 295 -19.84 3.43 5.22
CA THR A 295 -19.40 4.44 6.20
C THR A 295 -19.64 3.95 7.61
N PHE A 296 -18.85 4.46 8.55
CA PHE A 296 -19.10 4.30 9.97
C PHE A 296 -18.77 5.61 10.71
N GLU A 297 -19.74 6.12 11.47
CA GLU A 297 -19.60 7.35 12.27
C GLU A 297 -19.60 6.99 13.75
N ARG A 298 -18.41 6.85 14.34
CA ARG A 298 -18.24 6.44 15.74
C ARG A 298 -19.00 7.36 16.71
N LYS A 299 -18.94 8.67 16.48
CA LYS A 299 -19.52 9.71 17.35
C LYS A 299 -21.05 9.73 17.36
N LYS A 300 -21.73 8.87 16.58
CA LYS A 300 -23.19 8.66 16.66
C LYS A 300 -23.60 7.67 17.75
N TYR A 301 -22.66 6.92 18.32
CA TYR A 301 -22.96 5.85 19.27
C TYR A 301 -22.55 6.25 20.68
N VAL A 302 -23.53 6.31 21.59
CA VAL A 302 -23.34 6.72 23.01
C VAL A 302 -22.33 5.84 23.75
N ASN A 303 -22.21 4.57 23.37
CA ASN A 303 -21.31 3.60 24.01
C ASN A 303 -19.87 3.64 23.46
N LEU A 304 -19.55 4.53 22.51
CA LEU A 304 -18.21 4.68 21.97
C LEU A 304 -17.61 6.01 22.44
N SER A 305 -16.28 6.09 22.49
CA SER A 305 -15.61 7.34 22.85
C SER A 305 -16.03 8.45 21.87
N HIS A 306 -16.12 9.68 22.36
CA HIS A 306 -16.35 10.89 21.56
C HIS A 306 -15.11 11.79 21.48
N LEU A 307 -14.00 11.39 22.11
CA LEU A 307 -12.75 12.14 22.05
C LEU A 307 -12.24 12.22 20.61
N PRO A 308 -11.65 13.35 20.18
CA PRO A 308 -11.03 13.46 18.86
C PRO A 308 -9.97 12.37 18.70
N ASN A 309 -10.01 11.64 17.59
CA ASN A 309 -8.99 10.65 17.28
C ASN A 309 -8.52 10.86 15.84
N LYS A 310 -7.24 11.20 15.69
CA LYS A 310 -6.52 10.92 14.44
C LYS A 310 -5.98 9.51 14.61
N ALA A 311 -6.68 8.51 14.09
CA ALA A 311 -6.06 7.19 13.93
C ALA A 311 -4.81 7.32 13.06
#